data_AF-A0A3L9MA31-F1
#
_entry.id   AF-A0A3L9MA31-F1
#
_cell.length_a   1.000
_cell.length_b   1.000
_cell.length_c   1.000
_cell.angle_alpha   90.00
_cell.angle_beta   90.00
_cell.angle_gamma   90.00
#
_symmetry.space_group_name_H-M   'P 1'
#
loop_
_entity.id
_entity.type
_entity.pdbx_description
1 polymer ?
#
loop_
_entity_poly.entity_id
_entity_poly.type
_entity_poly.pdbx_seq_one_letter_code
_entity_poly.pdbx_strand_id
1 'polypeptide(L)'
;MTYIPPHLFSMICRVAANRAYYFEFDDWRLKLRNALFEQSAMAELNMGFDTEILFTEDPKQNLCKYQLFKYTDCLIQSLQEIENLYNWRFFGIDCVNEYETQFLKIASLDMVHNFEKPEFFPQYKTKIIEMINILLVNKYGYELRSVDEKYIKLDPKQGLFYCPDDKSEVNWYDLIYMIISPEAKQIIPQNMLEEFECQELNYQFNINFL
;
A
#
# COMPACT_ATOMS: atom_id res chain seq x y z
N MET A 1 -17.77 -10.55 4.56
CA MET A 1 -16.62 -10.01 5.30
C MET A 1 -16.40 -10.88 6.53
N THR A 2 -15.17 -11.29 6.79
CA THR A 2 -14.81 -11.94 8.06
C THR A 2 -15.01 -10.94 9.20
N TYR A 3 -15.55 -11.40 10.33
CA TYR A 3 -15.77 -10.54 11.49
C TYR A 3 -14.43 -10.16 12.12
N ILE A 4 -14.13 -8.86 12.21
CA ILE A 4 -12.96 -8.33 12.90
C ILE A 4 -13.42 -7.71 14.23
N PRO A 5 -12.87 -8.14 15.39
CA PRO A 5 -13.17 -7.54 16.68
C PRO A 5 -12.95 -6.01 16.69
N PRO A 6 -13.87 -5.21 17.30
CA PRO A 6 -13.82 -3.75 17.21
C PRO A 6 -12.50 -3.13 17.69
N HIS A 7 -11.89 -3.66 18.75
CA HIS A 7 -10.61 -3.16 19.26
C HIS A 7 -9.45 -3.42 18.28
N LEU A 8 -9.43 -4.57 17.58
CA LEU A 8 -8.42 -4.88 16.56
C LEU A 8 -8.62 -4.01 15.33
N PHE A 9 -9.87 -3.85 14.90
CA PHE A 9 -10.22 -2.93 13.81
C PHE A 9 -9.78 -1.50 14.12
N SER A 10 -10.03 -1.01 15.34
CA SER A 10 -9.55 0.31 15.79
C SER A 10 -8.04 0.45 15.65
N MET A 11 -7.27 -0.54 16.13
CA MET A 11 -5.81 -0.53 16.01
C MET A 11 -5.35 -0.50 14.56
N ILE A 12 -5.92 -1.34 13.69
CA ILE A 12 -5.60 -1.38 12.26
C ILE A 12 -5.89 -0.03 11.61
N CYS A 13 -7.05 0.56 11.86
CA CYS A 13 -7.43 1.89 11.35
C CYS A 13 -6.45 2.98 11.82
N ARG A 14 -5.98 2.94 13.07
CA ARG A 14 -4.98 3.91 13.58
C ARG A 14 -3.63 3.75 12.90
N VAL A 15 -3.17 2.52 12.68
CA VAL A 15 -1.92 2.28 11.94
C VAL A 15 -2.06 2.78 10.51
N ALA A 16 -3.15 2.43 9.81
CA ALA A 16 -3.45 2.90 8.47
C ALA A 16 -3.55 4.44 8.39
N ALA A 17 -4.28 5.08 9.29
CA ALA A 17 -4.42 6.54 9.34
C ALA A 17 -3.07 7.25 9.51
N ASN A 18 -2.19 6.67 10.32
CA ASN A 18 -0.83 7.17 10.51
C ASN A 18 0.11 6.87 9.33
N ARG A 19 -0.31 6.10 8.32
CA ARG A 19 0.49 5.81 7.11
C ARG A 19 -0.13 6.33 5.83
N ALA A 20 -1.33 6.91 5.90
CA ALA A 20 -2.03 7.49 4.75
C ALA A 20 -1.22 8.57 4.01
N TYR A 21 -0.18 9.14 4.63
CA TYR A 21 0.71 10.14 4.02
C TYR A 21 1.76 9.57 3.05
N TYR A 22 2.04 8.25 3.09
CA TYR A 22 2.96 7.61 2.13
C TYR A 22 2.34 7.39 0.76
N PHE A 23 1.03 7.49 0.70
CA PHE A 23 0.27 7.55 -0.52
C PHE A 23 0.16 9.07 -0.82
N GLU A 24 0.50 9.50 -2.05
CA GLU A 24 0.46 10.87 -2.66
C GLU A 24 -0.38 12.03 -2.00
N PHE A 25 -0.20 13.28 -2.45
CA PHE A 25 -0.81 14.44 -1.79
C PHE A 25 -2.10 14.90 -2.51
N ASP A 26 -3.27 14.39 -2.09
CA ASP A 26 -4.58 14.91 -2.52
C ASP A 26 -5.52 15.11 -1.31
N ASP A 27 -6.46 16.05 -1.40
CA ASP A 27 -7.47 16.39 -0.38
C ASP A 27 -8.25 15.15 0.10
N TRP A 28 -8.40 14.17 -0.80
CA TRP A 28 -9.00 12.89 -0.50
C TRP A 28 -8.28 12.11 0.61
N ARG A 29 -6.94 12.19 0.71
CA ARG A 29 -6.18 11.46 1.75
C ARG A 29 -6.33 12.05 3.13
N LEU A 30 -6.43 13.38 3.24
CA LEU A 30 -6.75 14.01 4.52
C LEU A 30 -8.14 13.58 5.01
N LYS A 31 -9.10 13.51 4.08
CA LYS A 31 -10.44 12.97 4.36
C LYS A 31 -10.38 11.49 4.77
N LEU A 32 -9.64 10.65 4.04
CA LEU A 32 -9.48 9.24 4.36
C LEU A 32 -8.80 9.03 5.73
N ARG A 33 -7.73 9.77 6.03
CA ARG A 33 -7.05 9.72 7.32
C ARG A 33 -7.98 10.08 8.47
N ASN A 34 -8.73 11.18 8.33
CA ASN A 34 -9.68 11.60 9.36
C ASN A 34 -10.82 10.58 9.52
N ALA A 35 -11.33 10.06 8.40
CA ALA A 35 -12.33 9.02 8.38
C ALA A 35 -11.83 7.74 9.09
N LEU A 36 -10.59 7.31 8.86
CA LEU A 36 -10.00 6.16 9.56
C LEU A 36 -9.87 6.39 11.07
N PHE A 37 -9.51 7.60 11.51
CA PHE A 37 -9.51 7.94 12.95
C PHE A 37 -10.92 7.95 13.54
N GLU A 38 -11.91 8.45 12.81
CA GLU A 38 -13.31 8.43 13.21
C GLU A 38 -13.82 6.99 13.35
N GLN A 39 -13.55 6.13 12.37
CA GLN A 39 -13.93 4.71 12.43
C GLN A 39 -13.25 3.96 13.57
N SER A 40 -11.98 4.28 13.86
CA SER A 40 -11.30 3.77 15.04
C SER A 40 -12.02 4.15 16.33
N ALA A 41 -12.40 5.43 16.48
CA ALA A 41 -13.12 5.90 17.66
C ALA A 41 -14.51 5.26 17.78
N MET A 42 -15.24 5.13 16.67
CA MET A 42 -16.54 4.47 16.63
C MET A 42 -16.44 2.99 17.04
N ALA A 43 -15.44 2.27 16.54
CA ALA A 43 -15.20 0.88 16.89
C ALA A 43 -14.88 0.70 18.38
N GLU A 44 -14.10 1.60 18.98
CA GLU A 44 -13.85 1.58 20.44
C GLU A 44 -15.11 1.82 21.27
N LEU A 45 -16.04 2.61 20.76
CA LEU A 45 -17.34 2.87 21.38
C LEU A 45 -18.37 1.74 21.10
N ASN A 46 -17.97 0.66 20.42
CA ASN A 46 -18.86 -0.39 19.91
C ASN A 46 -20.03 0.18 19.07
N MET A 47 -19.81 1.34 18.45
CA MET A 47 -20.72 1.87 17.46
C MET A 47 -20.43 1.15 16.14
N GLY A 48 -21.48 0.76 15.42
CA GLY A 48 -21.31 0.14 14.11
C GLY A 48 -20.42 1.01 13.21
N PHE A 49 -19.53 0.39 12.45
CA PHE A 49 -18.64 1.10 11.54
C PHE A 49 -19.30 1.27 10.17
N ASP A 50 -18.91 2.33 9.46
CA ASP A 50 -19.44 2.64 8.14
C ASP A 50 -18.75 1.79 7.07
N THR A 51 -19.54 0.99 6.35
CA THR A 51 -19.05 0.19 5.23
C THR A 51 -18.68 1.02 4.01
N GLU A 52 -19.15 2.27 3.89
CA GLU A 52 -18.80 3.17 2.76
C GLU A 52 -17.35 3.66 2.83
N ILE A 53 -16.74 3.66 4.02
CA ILE A 53 -15.28 3.84 4.11
C ILE A 53 -14.54 2.68 3.46
N LEU A 54 -15.13 1.49 3.42
CA LEU A 54 -14.49 0.32 2.84
C LEU A 54 -14.43 0.41 1.30
N PHE A 55 -15.47 0.93 0.63
CA PHE A 55 -15.49 1.03 -0.83
C PHE A 55 -16.23 2.28 -1.33
N THR A 56 -15.66 2.93 -2.35
CA THR A 56 -16.27 4.07 -3.05
C THR A 56 -16.55 3.72 -4.52
N GLU A 57 -17.29 4.58 -5.22
CA GLU A 57 -17.53 4.41 -6.66
C GLU A 57 -16.28 4.62 -7.52
N ASP A 58 -15.29 5.37 -7.01
CA ASP A 58 -14.04 5.67 -7.71
C ASP A 58 -13.05 4.48 -7.60
N PRO A 59 -12.73 3.79 -8.70
CA PRO A 59 -11.82 2.64 -8.67
C PRO A 59 -10.41 3.00 -8.20
N LYS A 60 -9.92 4.23 -8.48
CA LYS A 60 -8.58 4.65 -8.03
C LYS A 60 -8.52 4.73 -6.51
N GLN A 61 -9.56 5.29 -5.90
CA GLN A 61 -9.67 5.35 -4.44
C GLN A 61 -9.73 3.96 -3.81
N ASN A 62 -10.43 3.01 -4.44
CA ASN A 62 -10.48 1.62 -3.96
C ASN A 62 -9.10 0.94 -4.02
N LEU A 63 -8.35 1.13 -5.11
CA LEU A 63 -6.98 0.62 -5.22
C LEU A 63 -6.08 1.26 -4.13
N CYS A 64 -6.15 2.58 -3.95
CA CYS A 64 -5.39 3.27 -2.91
C CYS A 64 -5.72 2.76 -1.49
N LYS A 65 -7.00 2.52 -1.18
CA LYS A 65 -7.42 1.94 0.11
C LYS A 65 -6.84 0.53 0.28
N TYR A 66 -6.95 -0.33 -0.74
CA TYR A 66 -6.35 -1.66 -0.72
C TYR A 66 -4.85 -1.59 -0.42
N GLN A 67 -4.11 -0.76 -1.16
CA GLN A 67 -2.66 -0.63 -1.00
C GLN A 67 -2.29 -0.07 0.39
N LEU A 68 -3.07 0.85 0.94
CA LEU A 68 -2.89 1.34 2.31
C LEU A 68 -3.07 0.24 3.35
N PHE A 69 -4.12 -0.58 3.23
CA PHE A 69 -4.34 -1.69 4.16
C PHE A 69 -3.33 -2.81 3.97
N LYS A 70 -2.88 -3.08 2.73
CA LYS A 70 -1.79 -4.02 2.45
C LYS A 70 -0.49 -3.58 3.11
N TYR A 71 -0.13 -2.30 3.00
CA TYR A 71 1.04 -1.74 3.69
C TYR A 71 0.91 -1.84 5.21
N THR A 72 -0.28 -1.52 5.72
CA THR A 72 -0.61 -1.62 7.14
C THR A 72 -0.45 -3.04 7.66
N ASP A 73 -0.93 -4.04 6.91
CA ASP A 73 -0.72 -5.45 7.22
C ASP A 73 0.77 -5.80 7.23
N CYS A 74 1.55 -5.43 6.21
CA CYS A 74 2.99 -5.69 6.18
C CYS A 74 3.71 -5.14 7.42
N LEU A 75 3.35 -3.93 7.88
CA LEU A 75 3.88 -3.37 9.13
C LEU A 75 3.47 -4.19 10.35
N ILE A 76 2.20 -4.57 10.45
CA ILE A 76 1.70 -5.38 11.57
C ILE A 76 2.35 -6.77 11.59
N GLN A 77 2.55 -7.40 10.43
CA GLN A 77 3.24 -8.70 10.32
C GLN A 77 4.69 -8.62 10.79
N SER A 78 5.35 -7.47 10.59
CA SER A 78 6.74 -7.23 11.00
C SER A 78 6.93 -7.05 12.51
N LEU A 79 5.85 -6.85 13.27
CA LEU A 79 5.90 -6.75 14.73
C LEU A 79 6.41 -8.07 15.34
N GLN A 80 7.02 -7.98 16.52
CA GLN A 80 7.38 -9.15 17.32
C GLN A 80 6.11 -9.90 17.76
N GLU A 81 6.23 -11.19 18.07
CA GLU A 81 5.10 -11.97 18.60
C GLU A 81 4.54 -11.37 19.89
N ILE A 82 5.44 -10.80 20.69
CA ILE A 82 5.12 -10.06 21.91
C ILE A 82 5.81 -8.70 21.81
N GLU A 83 5.01 -7.63 21.74
CA GLU A 83 5.50 -6.26 21.73
C GLU A 83 5.65 -5.73 23.15
N ASN A 84 6.81 -5.17 23.47
CA ASN A 84 7.08 -4.59 24.78
C ASN A 84 6.53 -3.15 24.84
N LEU A 85 5.46 -2.97 25.60
CA LEU A 85 4.79 -1.69 25.82
C LEU A 85 5.33 -0.94 27.05
N TYR A 86 6.41 -1.40 27.69
CA TYR A 86 6.98 -0.74 28.87
C TYR A 86 7.30 0.73 28.62
N ASN A 87 7.81 1.05 27.43
CA ASN A 87 8.10 2.43 27.04
C ASN A 87 6.84 3.32 26.98
N TRP A 88 5.64 2.73 26.89
CA TRP A 88 4.38 3.47 26.83
C TRP A 88 3.93 3.96 28.20
N ARG A 89 4.37 3.31 29.28
CA ARG A 89 4.18 3.80 30.66
C ARG A 89 4.90 5.13 30.90
N PHE A 90 5.99 5.40 30.18
CA PHE A 90 6.69 6.69 30.26
C PHE A 90 5.78 7.87 29.86
N PHE A 91 4.74 7.62 29.06
CA PHE A 91 3.74 8.61 28.68
C PHE A 91 2.55 8.68 29.66
N GLY A 92 2.64 8.04 30.83
CA GLY A 92 1.60 8.07 31.86
C GLY A 92 0.35 7.24 31.52
N ILE A 93 0.43 6.37 30.51
CA ILE A 93 -0.65 5.46 30.13
C ILE A 93 -0.51 4.19 30.97
N ASP A 94 -1.52 3.88 31.77
CA ASP A 94 -1.56 2.66 32.56
C ASP A 94 -1.88 1.48 31.63
N CYS A 95 -0.85 0.79 31.17
CA CYS A 95 -0.93 -0.27 30.17
C CYS A 95 -0.24 -1.55 30.64
N VAL A 96 -0.71 -2.66 30.09
CA VAL A 96 -0.07 -3.98 30.19
C VAL A 96 1.34 -3.87 29.61
N ASN A 97 2.33 -4.51 30.23
CA ASN A 97 3.73 -4.38 29.82
C ASN A 97 4.00 -4.96 28.43
N GLU A 98 3.14 -5.85 27.96
CA GLU A 98 3.33 -6.67 26.78
C GLU A 98 2.01 -6.81 26.03
N TYR A 99 2.09 -6.94 24.71
CA TYR A 99 0.95 -7.21 23.85
C TYR A 99 1.27 -8.35 22.89
N GLU A 100 0.47 -9.42 22.94
CA GLU A 100 0.55 -10.54 22.00
C GLU A 100 -0.05 -10.12 20.65
N THR A 101 0.77 -10.08 19.61
CA THR A 101 0.37 -9.51 18.31
C THR A 101 -0.38 -10.49 17.41
N GLN A 102 -0.48 -11.77 17.78
CA GLN A 102 -1.04 -12.82 16.92
C GLN A 102 -2.45 -12.50 16.42
N PHE A 103 -3.35 -12.05 17.30
CA PHE A 103 -4.71 -11.71 16.90
C PHE A 103 -4.77 -10.47 16.00
N LEU A 104 -3.90 -9.48 16.25
CA LEU A 104 -3.78 -8.29 15.40
C LEU A 104 -3.28 -8.64 14.00
N LYS A 105 -2.29 -9.55 13.90
CA LYS A 105 -1.77 -10.06 12.63
C LYS A 105 -2.82 -10.84 11.82
N ILE A 106 -3.64 -11.65 12.48
CA ILE A 106 -4.74 -12.34 11.80
C ILE A 106 -5.78 -11.33 11.32
N ALA A 107 -6.17 -10.39 12.18
CA ALA A 107 -7.16 -9.37 11.84
C ALA A 107 -6.71 -8.44 10.71
N SER A 108 -5.41 -8.07 10.65
CA SER A 108 -4.90 -7.23 9.57
C SER A 108 -4.90 -7.95 8.22
N LEU A 109 -4.57 -9.24 8.22
CA LEU A 109 -4.63 -10.07 7.02
C LEU A 109 -6.09 -10.25 6.54
N ASP A 110 -7.02 -10.54 7.46
CA ASP A 110 -8.46 -10.61 7.14
C ASP A 110 -8.98 -9.29 6.58
N MET A 111 -8.49 -8.16 7.09
CA MET A 111 -8.82 -6.84 6.56
C MET A 111 -8.36 -6.71 5.10
N VAL A 112 -7.12 -7.06 4.78
CA VAL A 112 -6.61 -7.03 3.39
C VAL A 112 -7.47 -7.88 2.46
N HIS A 113 -7.79 -9.12 2.85
CA HIS A 113 -8.63 -10.00 2.04
C HIS A 113 -10.04 -9.45 1.81
N ASN A 114 -10.59 -8.69 2.76
CA ASN A 114 -11.88 -8.02 2.56
C ASN A 114 -11.79 -6.92 1.48
N PHE A 115 -10.66 -6.21 1.37
CA PHE A 115 -10.40 -5.15 0.39
C PHE A 115 -9.93 -5.66 -0.97
N GLU A 116 -9.47 -6.91 -1.06
CA GLU A 116 -9.04 -7.54 -2.30
C GLU A 116 -10.24 -7.81 -3.22
N LYS A 117 -10.62 -6.77 -3.96
CA LYS A 117 -11.74 -6.75 -4.93
C LYS A 117 -11.22 -6.26 -6.28
N PRO A 118 -10.51 -7.11 -7.05
CA PRO A 118 -9.94 -6.71 -8.34
C PRO A 118 -10.97 -6.12 -9.32
N GLU A 119 -12.24 -6.51 -9.19
CA GLU A 119 -13.38 -5.97 -9.94
C GLU A 119 -13.67 -4.48 -9.67
N PHE A 120 -13.24 -3.97 -8.51
CA PHE A 120 -13.41 -2.56 -8.10
C PHE A 120 -12.14 -1.72 -8.31
N PHE A 121 -11.07 -2.32 -8.86
CA PHE A 121 -9.82 -1.61 -9.14
C PHE A 121 -9.77 -1.11 -10.60
N PRO A 122 -8.94 -0.10 -10.91
CA PRO A 122 -8.72 0.35 -12.28
C PRO A 122 -8.05 -0.77 -13.11
N GLN A 123 -8.33 -0.84 -14.40
CA GLN A 123 -7.76 -1.88 -15.28
C GLN A 123 -6.35 -1.54 -15.76
N TYR A 124 -5.40 -1.37 -14.83
CA TYR A 124 -4.03 -0.93 -15.16
C TYR A 124 -3.08 -2.04 -15.61
N LYS A 125 -3.38 -3.32 -15.33
CA LYS A 125 -2.48 -4.44 -15.63
C LYS A 125 -1.94 -4.41 -17.07
N THR A 126 -2.83 -4.32 -18.06
CA THR A 126 -2.45 -4.31 -19.48
C THR A 126 -1.59 -3.10 -19.84
N LYS A 127 -1.93 -1.92 -19.30
CA LYS A 127 -1.18 -0.67 -19.55
C LYS A 127 0.23 -0.72 -18.96
N ILE A 128 0.37 -1.23 -17.74
CA ILE A 128 1.68 -1.40 -17.09
C ILE A 128 2.56 -2.33 -17.93
N ILE A 129 2.00 -3.45 -18.41
CA ILE A 129 2.72 -4.38 -19.30
C ILE A 129 3.12 -3.70 -20.61
N GLU A 130 2.23 -2.90 -21.20
CA GLU A 130 2.51 -2.15 -22.43
C GLU A 130 3.64 -1.13 -22.24
N MET A 131 3.62 -0.35 -21.14
CA MET A 131 4.72 0.55 -20.77
C MET A 131 6.05 -0.19 -20.67
N ILE A 132 6.06 -1.31 -19.95
CA ILE A 132 7.26 -2.14 -19.78
C ILE A 132 7.78 -2.63 -21.14
N ASN A 133 6.89 -3.06 -22.03
CA ASN A 133 7.29 -3.51 -23.37
C ASN A 133 7.90 -2.37 -24.21
N ILE A 134 7.32 -1.17 -24.15
CA ILE A 134 7.88 0.03 -24.80
C ILE A 134 9.29 0.31 -24.29
N LEU A 135 9.49 0.27 -22.96
CA LEU A 135 10.79 0.48 -22.33
C LEU A 135 11.82 -0.57 -22.79
N LEU A 136 11.44 -1.85 -22.78
CA LEU A 136 12.30 -2.96 -23.18
C LEU A 136 12.69 -2.90 -24.66
N VAL A 137 11.75 -2.63 -25.56
CA VAL A 137 12.01 -2.49 -27.01
C VAL A 137 13.02 -1.38 -27.30
N ASN A 138 12.94 -0.29 -26.53
CA ASN A 138 13.83 0.86 -26.65
C ASN A 138 15.10 0.76 -25.77
N LYS A 139 15.35 -0.39 -25.13
CA LYS A 139 16.52 -0.66 -24.27
C LYS A 139 16.64 0.27 -23.05
N TYR A 140 15.53 0.76 -22.53
CA TYR A 140 15.49 1.47 -21.25
C TYR A 140 15.24 0.51 -20.09
N GLY A 141 15.93 0.76 -18.98
CA GLY A 141 15.68 0.07 -17.72
C GLY A 141 14.44 0.63 -17.01
N TYR A 142 13.89 -0.17 -16.10
CA TYR A 142 12.82 0.22 -15.20
C TYR A 142 12.93 -0.54 -13.89
N GLU A 143 12.33 0.00 -12.85
CA GLU A 143 12.19 -0.65 -11.55
C GLU A 143 10.72 -0.64 -11.14
N LEU A 144 10.21 -1.79 -10.72
CA LEU A 144 8.88 -1.92 -10.12
C LEU A 144 9.03 -2.20 -8.64
N ARG A 145 8.20 -1.53 -7.84
CA ARG A 145 8.12 -1.76 -6.40
C ARG A 145 6.74 -2.20 -5.97
N SER A 146 6.70 -3.13 -5.04
CA SER A 146 5.50 -3.55 -4.36
C SER A 146 5.15 -2.58 -3.22
N VAL A 147 3.94 -2.71 -2.69
CA VAL A 147 3.52 -2.06 -1.44
C VAL A 147 4.48 -2.34 -0.27
N ASP A 148 5.07 -3.55 -0.18
CA ASP A 148 6.06 -3.90 0.83
C ASP A 148 7.51 -3.56 0.43
N GLU A 149 7.69 -2.63 -0.52
CA GLU A 149 8.96 -2.11 -1.03
C GLU A 149 9.89 -3.15 -1.69
N LYS A 150 9.41 -4.37 -1.89
CA LYS A 150 10.13 -5.42 -2.63
C LYS A 150 10.25 -5.07 -4.10
N TYR A 151 11.36 -5.49 -4.68
CA TYR A 151 11.54 -5.45 -6.12
C TYR A 151 10.56 -6.42 -6.79
N ILE A 152 9.95 -5.97 -7.89
CA ILE A 152 9.09 -6.81 -8.73
C ILE A 152 9.68 -6.87 -10.13
N LYS A 153 9.53 -8.03 -10.79
CA LYS A 153 9.77 -8.21 -12.22
C LYS A 153 8.54 -8.71 -12.93
N LEU A 154 8.44 -8.41 -14.22
CA LEU A 154 7.46 -8.98 -15.13
C LEU A 154 8.08 -10.18 -15.86
N ASP A 155 7.41 -11.33 -15.87
CA ASP A 155 7.66 -12.38 -16.86
C ASP A 155 6.91 -12.02 -18.15
N PRO A 156 7.60 -11.59 -19.22
CA PRO A 156 6.95 -11.17 -20.46
C PRO A 156 6.29 -12.32 -21.22
N LYS A 157 6.66 -13.59 -20.94
CA LYS A 157 6.05 -14.75 -21.60
C LYS A 157 4.69 -15.09 -21.01
N GLN A 158 4.54 -14.89 -19.70
CA GLN A 158 3.34 -15.28 -18.96
C GLN A 158 2.46 -14.07 -18.58
N GLY A 159 2.99 -12.85 -18.65
CA GLY A 159 2.27 -11.65 -18.21
C GLY A 159 2.04 -11.63 -16.70
N LEU A 160 2.94 -12.26 -15.94
CA LEU A 160 2.88 -12.40 -14.49
C LEU A 160 3.95 -11.55 -13.81
N PHE A 161 3.59 -10.93 -12.69
CA PHE A 161 4.53 -10.20 -11.86
C PHE A 161 5.03 -11.13 -10.75
N TYR A 162 6.30 -11.00 -10.40
CA TYR A 162 6.90 -11.83 -9.37
C TYR A 162 8.01 -11.11 -8.62
N CYS A 163 8.25 -11.49 -7.36
CA CYS A 163 9.41 -11.04 -6.61
C CYS A 163 10.63 -11.88 -7.00
N PRO A 164 11.76 -11.29 -7.42
CA PRO A 164 12.92 -12.04 -7.87
C PRO A 164 13.65 -12.79 -6.75
N ASP A 165 13.49 -12.36 -5.49
CA ASP A 165 14.24 -12.89 -4.36
C ASP A 165 13.70 -14.25 -3.90
N ASP A 166 12.38 -14.40 -3.81
CA ASP A 166 11.70 -15.61 -3.36
C ASP A 166 10.88 -16.31 -4.47
N LYS A 167 10.78 -15.70 -5.65
CA LYS A 167 10.00 -16.16 -6.81
C LYS A 167 8.49 -16.25 -6.56
N SER A 168 7.98 -15.57 -5.54
CA SER A 168 6.53 -15.52 -5.31
C SER A 168 5.86 -14.72 -6.41
N GLU A 169 4.68 -15.18 -6.85
CA GLU A 169 3.80 -14.37 -7.70
C GLU A 169 3.32 -13.15 -6.91
N VAL A 170 3.21 -12.02 -7.61
CA VAL A 170 2.77 -10.75 -7.05
C VAL A 170 1.60 -10.24 -7.89
N ASN A 171 0.57 -9.72 -7.26
CA ASN A 171 -0.55 -9.17 -7.99
C ASN A 171 -0.19 -7.80 -8.57
N TRP A 172 -0.77 -7.46 -9.72
CA TRP A 172 -0.50 -6.15 -10.35
C TRP A 172 -0.95 -4.99 -9.46
N TYR A 173 -1.99 -5.17 -8.64
CA TYR A 173 -2.51 -4.16 -7.73
C TYR A 173 -1.66 -4.00 -6.45
N ASP A 174 -0.68 -4.88 -6.24
CA ASP A 174 0.36 -4.70 -5.23
C ASP A 174 1.49 -3.78 -5.71
N LEU A 175 1.51 -3.37 -6.99
CA LEU A 175 2.48 -2.40 -7.50
C LEU A 175 2.18 -1.00 -6.98
N ILE A 176 3.15 -0.36 -6.34
CA ILE A 176 2.98 0.98 -5.76
C ILE A 176 3.60 2.09 -6.62
N TYR A 177 4.76 1.84 -7.23
CA TYR A 177 5.34 2.77 -8.21
C TYR A 177 6.27 2.06 -9.20
N MET A 178 6.49 2.73 -10.34
CA MET A 178 7.49 2.38 -11.33
C MET A 178 8.50 3.52 -11.43
N ILE A 179 9.80 3.21 -11.34
CA ILE A 179 10.87 4.17 -11.58
C ILE A 179 11.41 3.95 -12.99
N ILE A 180 11.46 5.03 -13.77
CA ILE A 180 12.04 5.10 -15.11
C ILE A 180 12.92 6.34 -15.20
N SER A 181 13.86 6.37 -16.16
CA SER A 181 14.68 7.56 -16.38
C SER A 181 13.88 8.69 -17.06
N PRO A 182 14.31 9.96 -16.95
CA PRO A 182 13.67 11.08 -17.66
C PRO A 182 13.64 10.89 -19.18
N GLU A 183 14.67 10.28 -19.77
CA GLU A 183 14.74 9.97 -21.19
C GLU A 183 13.72 8.88 -21.58
N ALA A 184 13.58 7.86 -20.72
CA ALA A 184 12.61 6.80 -20.89
C ALA A 184 11.16 7.32 -20.81
N LYS A 185 10.89 8.37 -20.01
CA LYS A 185 9.57 9.02 -19.97
C LYS A 185 9.16 9.61 -21.32
N GLN A 186 10.10 10.13 -22.11
CA GLN A 186 9.81 10.82 -23.39
C GLN A 186 9.30 9.88 -24.49
N ILE A 187 9.60 8.58 -24.39
CA ILE A 187 9.15 7.58 -25.38
C ILE A 187 7.81 6.95 -25.02
N ILE A 188 7.31 7.18 -23.81
CA ILE A 188 6.01 6.65 -23.37
C ILE A 188 4.92 7.59 -23.89
N PRO A 189 3.87 7.05 -24.56
CA PRO A 189 2.75 7.87 -25.02
C PRO A 189 2.10 8.68 -23.89
N GLN A 190 1.89 9.98 -24.12
CA GLN A 190 1.36 10.90 -23.12
C GLN A 190 0.01 10.45 -22.55
N ASN A 191 -0.89 9.95 -23.42
CA ASN A 191 -2.20 9.42 -23.03
C ASN A 191 -2.12 8.22 -22.08
N MET A 192 -1.00 7.49 -22.07
CA MET A 192 -0.76 6.40 -21.14
C MET A 192 -0.32 6.93 -19.77
N LEU A 193 0.45 8.03 -19.76
CA LEU A 193 0.93 8.67 -18.54
C LEU A 193 -0.15 9.48 -17.82
N GLU A 194 -1.16 10.01 -18.52
CA GLU A 194 -2.26 10.82 -17.95
C GLU A 194 -3.04 10.12 -16.82
N GLU A 195 -3.01 8.80 -16.76
CA GLU A 195 -3.72 8.03 -15.73
C GLU A 195 -2.90 7.81 -14.44
N PHE A 196 -1.59 8.06 -14.50
CA PHE A 196 -0.64 7.84 -13.42
C PHE A 196 -0.09 9.18 -12.92
N GLU A 197 0.11 9.30 -11.61
CA GLU A 197 0.79 10.46 -11.07
C GLU A 197 2.30 10.34 -11.36
N CYS A 198 2.85 11.33 -12.07
CA CYS A 198 4.27 11.36 -12.40
C CYS A 198 5.01 12.28 -11.43
N GLN A 199 5.83 11.71 -10.55
CA GLN A 199 6.70 12.47 -9.65
C GLN A 199 8.13 12.51 -10.21
N GLU A 200 8.72 13.70 -10.29
CA GLU A 200 10.12 13.85 -10.70
C GLU A 200 11.05 13.64 -9.49
N LEU A 201 11.72 12.48 -9.47
CA LEU A 201 12.74 12.18 -8.48
C LEU A 201 14.04 12.92 -8.86
N ASN A 202 14.29 14.06 -8.23
CA ASN A 202 15.54 14.80 -8.41
C ASN A 202 16.67 14.10 -7.63
N TYR A 203 17.56 13.41 -8.34
CA TYR A 203 18.81 12.92 -7.79
C TYR A 203 20.00 13.60 -8.48
N GLN A 204 20.53 14.67 -7.89
CA GLN A 204 21.86 15.17 -8.22
C GLN A 204 22.89 14.47 -7.33
N PHE A 205 23.63 13.51 -7.89
CA PHE A 205 24.81 12.94 -7.24
C PHE A 205 26.08 13.46 -7.91
N ASN A 206 26.84 14.28 -7.18
CA ASN A 206 28.23 14.58 -7.53
C ASN A 206 29.11 13.41 -7.09
N ILE A 207 29.47 12.55 -8.04
CA ILE A 207 30.51 11.54 -7.81
C ILE A 207 31.85 12.23 -8.07
N ASN A 208 32.49 12.72 -7.01
CA ASN A 208 33.89 13.12 -7.07
C ASN A 208 34.75 11.85 -6.98
N PHE A 209 35.55 11.59 -8.01
CA PHE A 209 36.62 10.59 -7.92
C PHE A 209 37.77 11.18 -7.08
N LEU A 210 38.16 10.48 -6.01
CA LEU A 210 39.40 10.72 -5.29
C LEU A 210 40.58 10.07 -6.03
#